data_AF-A0A9P1EWQ6-F1
#
_entry.id   AF-A0A9P1EWQ6-F1
#
_cell.length_a   1.000
_cell.length_b   1.000
_cell.length_c   1.000
_cell.angle_alpha   90.00
_cell.angle_beta   90.00
_cell.angle_gamma   90.00
#
_symmetry.space_group_name_H-M   'P 1'
#
loop_
_entity.id
_entity.type
_entity.pdbx_description
1 polymer ?
#
loop_
_entity_poly.entity_id
_entity_poly.type
_entity_poly.pdbx_seq_one_letter_code
_entity_poly.pdbx_strand_id
1 'polypeptide(L)'
;MHIENNGSLQEKLMLTKTLAKLSVQRGTLRNVVHLVGNHWINEIMQDHERSKWSVSLKPQEPNKTIPAEMLNAPAGLLAKVLKVKKTPMNRRSAKNIAILFKLHLANIFNHSRSTSKKELKRARGV
;
A
#
# COMPACT_ATOMS: atom_id res chain seq x y z
N MET A 1 -22.28 -19.12 -8.69
CA MET A 1 -22.16 -17.80 -8.04
C MET A 1 -20.82 -17.19 -8.45
N HIS A 2 -20.79 -16.48 -9.58
CA HIS A 2 -19.62 -15.74 -10.04
C HIS A 2 -19.68 -14.34 -9.46
N ILE A 3 -18.76 -14.03 -8.54
CA ILE A 3 -18.53 -12.67 -8.10
C ILE A 3 -17.50 -12.09 -9.07
N GLU A 4 -17.98 -11.45 -10.13
CA GLU A 4 -17.13 -10.61 -10.97
C GLU A 4 -16.70 -9.41 -10.14
N ASN A 5 -15.45 -9.48 -9.66
CA ASN A 5 -14.76 -8.36 -9.04
C ASN A 5 -14.43 -7.31 -10.13
N ASN A 6 -15.45 -6.54 -10.49
CA ASN A 6 -15.31 -5.31 -11.27
C ASN A 6 -14.80 -4.18 -10.38
N GLY A 7 -13.58 -4.35 -9.83
CA GLY A 7 -12.74 -3.18 -9.63
C GLY A 7 -12.65 -2.49 -10.99
N SER A 8 -13.17 -1.27 -11.05
CA SER A 8 -13.45 -0.52 -12.28
C SER A 8 -12.23 -0.59 -13.18
N LEU A 9 -12.42 -0.82 -14.48
CA LEU A 9 -11.35 -0.82 -15.48
C LEU A 9 -10.40 0.38 -15.29
N GLN A 10 -10.92 1.51 -14.81
CA GLN A 10 -10.16 2.71 -14.47
C GLN A 10 -9.17 2.51 -13.32
N GLU A 11 -9.53 1.78 -12.26
CA GLU A 11 -8.64 1.49 -11.12
C GLU A 11 -7.47 0.59 -11.53
N LYS A 12 -7.76 -0.43 -12.36
CA LYS A 12 -6.73 -1.29 -12.95
C LYS A 12 -5.79 -0.48 -13.84
N LEU A 13 -6.35 0.38 -14.69
CA LEU A 13 -5.58 1.26 -15.57
C LEU A 13 -4.73 2.26 -14.78
N MET A 14 -5.28 2.83 -13.71
CA MET A 14 -4.56 3.72 -12.81
C MET A 14 -3.39 2.99 -12.16
N LEU A 15 -3.62 1.82 -11.54
CA LEU A 15 -2.55 1.02 -10.95
C LEU A 15 -1.46 0.65 -11.96
N THR A 16 -1.83 0.21 -13.17
CA THR A 16 -0.86 -0.12 -14.20
C THR A 16 -0.07 1.11 -14.64
N LYS A 17 -0.73 2.27 -14.81
CA LYS A 17 -0.06 3.54 -15.13
C LYS A 17 0.89 3.97 -14.01
N THR A 18 0.48 3.88 -12.76
CA THR A 18 1.30 4.23 -11.60
C THR A 18 2.53 3.31 -11.53
N LEU A 19 2.35 2.00 -11.62
CA LEU A 19 3.49 1.08 -11.54
C LEU A 19 4.37 1.08 -12.80
N ALA A 20 3.83 1.44 -13.97
CA ALA A 20 4.63 1.57 -15.20
C ALA A 20 5.65 2.72 -15.14
N LYS A 21 5.44 3.71 -14.27
CA LYS A 21 6.41 4.80 -14.01
C LYS A 21 7.62 4.32 -13.18
N LEU A 22 7.56 3.14 -12.56
CA LEU A 22 8.67 2.60 -11.78
C LEU A 22 9.75 2.05 -12.70
N SER A 23 10.99 2.49 -12.49
CA SER A 23 12.16 1.86 -13.12
C SER A 23 12.34 0.42 -12.64
N VAL A 24 13.07 -0.39 -13.41
CA VAL A 24 13.33 -1.80 -13.06
C VAL A 24 14.02 -1.88 -11.70
N GLN A 25 13.37 -2.55 -10.75
CA GLN A 25 13.90 -2.73 -9.40
C GLN A 25 14.58 -4.10 -9.23
N ARG A 26 15.69 -4.10 -8.50
CA ARG A 26 16.36 -5.33 -8.03
C ARG A 26 16.69 -5.18 -6.55
N GLY A 27 16.49 -6.24 -5.78
CA GLY A 27 16.79 -6.23 -4.35
C GLY A 27 16.05 -7.32 -3.59
N THR A 28 15.98 -7.18 -2.27
CA THR A 28 15.17 -8.06 -1.43
C THR A 28 13.69 -7.84 -1.71
N LEU A 29 12.87 -8.88 -1.47
CA LEU A 29 11.42 -8.78 -1.61
C LEU A 29 10.85 -7.60 -0.81
N ARG A 30 11.34 -7.42 0.42
CA ARG A 30 10.94 -6.32 1.31
C ARG A 30 11.19 -4.95 0.66
N ASN A 31 12.39 -4.72 0.13
CA ASN A 31 12.75 -3.42 -0.46
C ASN A 31 11.89 -3.10 -1.67
N VAL A 32 11.66 -4.09 -2.55
CA VAL A 32 10.81 -3.89 -3.73
C VAL A 32 9.37 -3.61 -3.33
N VAL A 33 8.83 -4.35 -2.36
CA VAL A 33 7.47 -4.13 -1.83
C VAL A 33 7.34 -2.74 -1.20
N HIS A 34 8.33 -2.30 -0.42
CA HIS A 34 8.32 -0.98 0.22
C HIS A 34 8.38 0.16 -0.81
N LEU A 35 9.25 0.03 -1.81
CA LEU A 35 9.39 1.03 -2.88
C LEU A 35 8.09 1.16 -3.67
N VAL A 36 7.49 0.04 -4.05
CA VAL A 36 6.21 0.03 -4.75
C VAL A 36 5.10 0.59 -3.86
N GLY A 37 5.07 0.23 -2.58
CA GLY A 37 4.11 0.77 -1.62
C GLY A 37 4.21 2.28 -1.46
N ASN A 38 5.43 2.83 -1.38
CA ASN A 38 5.66 4.27 -1.34
C ASN A 38 5.19 4.95 -2.62
N HIS A 39 5.55 4.40 -3.78
CA HIS A 39 5.16 4.99 -5.06
C HIS A 39 3.64 4.97 -5.25
N TRP A 40 3.00 3.84 -4.92
CA TRP A 40 1.56 3.69 -4.97
C TRP A 40 0.86 4.71 -4.08
N ILE A 41 1.19 4.77 -2.79
CA ILE A 41 0.49 5.65 -1.85
C ILE A 41 0.72 7.13 -2.16
N ASN A 42 1.89 7.49 -2.71
CA ASN A 42 2.20 8.85 -3.16
C ASN A 42 1.36 9.29 -4.35
N GLU A 43 0.94 8.37 -5.23
CA GLU A 43 0.09 8.70 -6.36
C GLU A 43 -1.39 8.86 -5.94
N ILE A 44 -1.87 8.03 -5.01
CA ILE A 44 -3.30 7.98 -4.66
C ILE A 44 -3.69 8.86 -3.47
N MET A 45 -2.72 9.31 -2.66
CA MET A 45 -3.01 9.99 -1.40
C MET A 45 -1.90 10.96 -0.98
N GLN A 46 -2.29 12.19 -0.69
CA GLN A 46 -1.36 13.22 -0.22
C GLN A 46 -0.93 12.96 1.23
N ASP A 47 0.26 13.43 1.61
CA ASP A 47 0.87 13.15 2.92
C ASP A 47 0.01 13.59 4.12
N HIS A 48 -0.64 14.76 4.00
CA HIS A 48 -1.46 15.33 5.06
C HIS A 48 -2.77 14.54 5.30
N GLU A 49 -3.23 13.77 4.31
CA GLU A 49 -4.45 12.97 4.42
C GLU A 49 -4.20 11.60 5.05
N ARG A 50 -2.96 11.07 4.94
CA ARG A 50 -2.57 9.73 5.42
C ARG A 50 -2.84 9.51 6.90
N SER A 51 -2.76 10.57 7.70
CA SER A 51 -3.02 10.51 9.14
C SER A 51 -4.44 10.05 9.46
N LYS A 52 -5.39 10.25 8.52
CA LYS A 52 -6.81 9.91 8.64
C LYS A 52 -7.11 8.45 8.32
N TRP A 53 -6.18 7.71 7.73
CA TRP A 53 -6.42 6.37 7.18
C TRP A 53 -5.72 5.25 7.95
N SER A 54 -6.27 4.03 7.89
CA SER A 54 -5.73 2.84 8.54
C SER A 54 -5.93 1.61 7.67
N VAL A 55 -5.01 0.64 7.78
CA VAL A 55 -5.15 -0.68 7.15
C VAL A 55 -5.89 -1.69 8.05
N SER A 56 -6.30 -1.29 9.25
CA SER A 56 -7.09 -2.10 10.16
C SER A 56 -8.54 -2.16 9.67
N LEU A 57 -9.17 -3.33 9.78
CA LEU A 57 -10.62 -3.48 9.54
C LEU A 57 -11.46 -2.80 10.63
N LYS A 58 -10.86 -2.58 11.81
CA LYS A 58 -11.46 -1.89 12.95
C LYS A 58 -10.50 -0.77 13.39
N PRO A 59 -10.49 0.38 12.70
CA PRO A 59 -9.62 1.50 13.05
C PRO A 59 -10.13 2.16 14.34
N GLN A 60 -9.23 2.79 15.10
CA GLN A 60 -9.60 3.67 16.21
C GLN A 60 -10.06 5.01 15.65
N GLU A 61 -11.10 5.61 16.23
CA GLU A 61 -11.54 6.96 15.84
C GLU A 61 -10.41 8.00 16.03
N PRO A 62 -10.30 9.01 15.15
CA PRO A 62 -11.17 9.33 14.02
C PRO A 62 -10.74 8.67 12.69
N ASN A 63 -9.94 7.59 12.74
CA ASN A 63 -9.37 6.99 11.54
C ASN A 63 -10.39 6.15 10.74
N LYS A 64 -10.26 6.21 9.42
CA LYS A 64 -11.05 5.41 8.47
C LYS A 64 -10.24 4.23 7.94
N THR A 65 -10.91 3.12 7.70
CA THR A 65 -10.31 1.98 7.00
C THR A 65 -10.08 2.37 5.54
N ILE A 66 -8.86 2.18 5.04
CA ILE A 66 -8.58 2.36 3.61
C ILE A 66 -9.32 1.27 2.82
N PRO A 67 -9.90 1.60 1.65
CA PRO A 67 -10.57 0.60 0.81
C PRO A 67 -9.68 -0.60 0.52
N ALA A 68 -10.28 -1.80 0.54
CA ALA A 68 -9.54 -3.05 0.39
C ALA A 68 -8.89 -3.15 -1.00
N GLU A 69 -9.50 -2.56 -2.02
CA GLU A 69 -9.05 -2.46 -3.39
C GLU A 69 -7.70 -1.75 -3.46
N MET A 70 -7.54 -0.66 -2.70
CA MET A 70 -6.29 0.12 -2.62
C MET A 70 -5.14 -0.66 -1.96
N LEU A 71 -5.44 -1.70 -1.18
CA LEU A 71 -4.45 -2.60 -0.59
C LEU A 71 -4.16 -3.81 -1.48
N ASN A 72 -5.22 -4.42 -2.02
CA ASN A 72 -5.14 -5.72 -2.68
C ASN A 72 -4.69 -5.63 -4.13
N ALA A 73 -5.06 -4.57 -4.85
CA ALA A 73 -4.70 -4.40 -6.25
C ALA A 73 -3.17 -4.33 -6.47
N PRO A 74 -2.40 -3.46 -5.78
CA PRO A 74 -0.94 -3.42 -5.92
C PRO A 74 -0.26 -4.70 -5.43
N ALA A 75 -0.73 -5.31 -4.33
CA ALA A 75 -0.18 -6.58 -3.84
C ALA A 75 -0.41 -7.73 -4.84
N GLY A 76 -1.60 -7.79 -5.45
CA GLY A 76 -1.94 -8.79 -6.46
C GLY A 76 -1.14 -8.61 -7.75
N LEU A 77 -0.89 -7.37 -8.17
CA LEU A 77 -0.05 -7.09 -9.33
C LEU A 77 1.41 -7.47 -9.05
N LEU A 78 1.95 -7.14 -7.88
CA LEU A 78 3.30 -7.54 -7.46
C LEU A 78 3.47 -9.06 -7.47
N ALA A 79 2.48 -9.81 -6.98
CA ALA A 79 2.52 -11.27 -7.03
C ALA A 79 2.59 -11.80 -8.48
N LYS A 80 2.01 -11.10 -9.46
CA LYS A 80 2.05 -11.53 -10.88
C LYS A 80 3.37 -11.17 -11.59
N VAL A 81 3.95 -10.01 -11.27
CA VAL A 81 5.10 -9.47 -12.02
C VAL A 81 6.46 -9.79 -11.41
N LEU A 82 6.51 -10.09 -10.10
CA LEU A 82 7.78 -10.39 -9.42
C LEU A 82 8.29 -11.78 -9.80
N LYS A 83 9.46 -11.80 -10.45
CA LYS A 83 10.22 -13.03 -10.69
C LYS A 83 11.17 -13.27 -9.52
N VAL A 84 10.84 -14.23 -8.67
CA VAL A 84 11.76 -14.71 -7.62
C VAL A 84 12.69 -15.74 -8.26
N LYS A 85 14.01 -15.52 -8.21
CA LYS A 85 14.99 -16.44 -8.81
C LYS A 85 14.75 -17.86 -8.30
N LYS A 86 14.65 -18.81 -9.24
CA LYS A 86 14.57 -20.27 -9.03
C LYS A 86 13.33 -20.82 -8.32
N THR A 87 12.31 -19.99 -8.04
CA THR A 87 11.05 -20.48 -7.45
C THR A 87 9.87 -19.85 -8.17
N PRO A 88 8.98 -20.64 -8.81
CA PRO A 88 7.74 -20.11 -9.35
C PRO A 88 6.92 -19.44 -8.24
N MET A 89 6.23 -18.36 -8.58
CA MET A 89 5.35 -17.67 -7.64
C MET A 89 4.30 -18.66 -7.13
N ASN A 90 4.28 -18.89 -5.82
CA ASN A 90 3.31 -19.76 -5.18
C ASN A 90 2.41 -18.97 -4.22
N ARG A 91 1.34 -19.62 -3.74
CA ARG A 91 0.36 -19.01 -2.83
C ARG A 91 0.99 -18.42 -1.56
N ARG A 92 2.06 -19.05 -1.05
CA ARG A 92 2.78 -18.58 0.15
C ARG A 92 3.55 -17.28 -0.14
N SER A 93 4.28 -17.22 -1.25
CA SER A 93 5.00 -16.01 -1.69
C SER A 93 4.05 -14.85 -1.97
N ALA A 94 2.92 -15.11 -2.64
CA ALA A 94 1.88 -14.10 -2.86
C ALA A 94 1.29 -13.57 -1.55
N LYS A 95 1.02 -14.46 -0.57
CA LYS A 95 0.57 -14.06 0.77
C LYS A 95 1.62 -13.22 1.50
N ASN A 96 2.89 -13.59 1.39
CA ASN A 96 3.99 -12.82 2.00
C ASN A 96 4.10 -11.41 1.40
N ILE A 97 3.95 -11.27 0.08
CA ILE A 97 3.90 -9.95 -0.60
C ILE A 97 2.75 -9.12 -0.03
N ALA A 98 1.54 -9.68 0.06
CA ALA A 98 0.38 -8.97 0.58
C ALA A 98 0.56 -8.54 2.05
N ILE A 99 1.13 -9.41 2.89
CA ILE A 99 1.43 -9.09 4.29
C ILE A 99 2.46 -7.97 4.39
N LEU A 100 3.58 -8.07 3.65
CA LEU A 100 4.63 -7.05 3.63
C LEU A 100 4.08 -5.70 3.16
N PHE A 101 3.26 -5.72 2.12
CA PHE A 101 2.64 -4.50 1.58
C PHE A 101 1.72 -3.85 2.61
N LYS A 102 0.84 -4.64 3.23
CA LYS A 102 -0.07 -4.16 4.28
C LYS A 102 0.69 -3.59 5.48
N LEU A 103 1.71 -4.29 5.97
CA LEU A 103 2.53 -3.83 7.09
C LEU A 103 3.26 -2.53 6.77
N HIS A 104 3.79 -2.41 5.54
CA HIS A 104 4.46 -1.20 5.10
C HIS A 104 3.50 0.00 5.06
N LEU A 105 2.30 -0.15 4.49
CA LEU A 105 1.29 0.91 4.49
C LEU A 105 0.81 1.26 5.91
N ALA A 106 0.67 0.27 6.80
CA ALA A 106 0.39 0.53 8.21
C ALA A 106 1.44 1.45 8.83
N ASN A 107 2.72 1.19 8.56
CA ASN A 107 3.84 1.99 9.05
C ASN A 107 3.78 3.42 8.51
N ILE A 108 3.50 3.61 7.21
CA ILE A 108 3.35 4.95 6.62
C ILE A 108 2.24 5.74 7.32
N PHE A 109 1.06 5.14 7.49
CA PHE A 109 -0.06 5.81 8.15
C PHE A 109 0.23 6.11 9.62
N ASN A 110 0.87 5.18 10.34
CA ASN A 110 1.29 5.38 11.72
C ASN A 110 2.31 6.51 11.85
N HIS A 111 3.26 6.59 10.91
CA HIS A 111 4.26 7.64 10.87
C HIS A 111 3.61 9.01 10.64
N SER A 112 2.74 9.13 9.63
CA SER A 112 2.00 10.37 9.34
C SER A 112 1.18 10.85 10.57
N ARG A 113 0.52 9.92 11.30
CA ARG A 113 -0.17 10.23 12.56
C ARG A 113 0.77 10.77 13.64
N SER A 114 1.91 10.10 13.83
CA SER A 114 2.89 10.51 14.84
C SER A 114 3.43 11.91 14.55
N THR A 115 3.75 12.19 13.29
CA THR A 115 4.22 13.50 12.83
C THR A 115 3.15 14.58 13.01
N SER A 116 1.91 14.32 12.57
CA SER A 116 0.78 15.26 12.75
C SER A 116 0.54 15.60 14.23
N LYS A 117 0.63 14.62 15.13
CA LYS A 117 0.51 14.83 16.57
C LYS A 117 1.64 15.71 17.13
N LYS A 118 2.88 15.52 16.66
CA LYS A 118 4.03 16.35 17.07
C LYS A 118 3.89 17.78 16.59
N GLU A 119 3.45 17.99 15.35
CA GLU A 119 3.21 19.32 14.77
C GLU A 119 2.11 20.08 15.53
N LEU A 120 1.01 19.41 15.87
CA LEU A 120 -0.06 19.99 16.69
C LEU A 120 0.42 20.40 18.09
N LYS A 121 1.30 19.61 18.72
CA LYS A 121 1.89 19.97 20.02
C LYS A 121 2.76 21.23 19.92
N ARG A 122 3.66 21.25 18.92
CA ARG A 122 4.52 22.40 18.63
C ARG A 122 3.71 23.67 18.36
N ALA A 123 2.66 23.58 17.54
CA ALA A 123 1.78 24.71 17.22
C ALA A 123 1.00 25.23 18.45
N ARG A 124 0.79 24.39 19.47
CA ARG A 124 0.13 24.75 20.73
C ARG A 124 1.10 25.28 21.79
N GLY A 125 2.40 25.36 21.51
CA GLY A 125 3.40 25.79 22.48
C GLY A 125 3.58 24.82 23.65
N VAL A 126 3.27 23.53 23.46
CA VAL A 126 3.41 22.45 24.45
C VAL A 126 4.58 21.54 24.08
#